data_AF-A0A6S7LJW3-F1
#
_entry.id   AF-A0A6S7LJW3-F1
#
_cell.length_a   1.000
_cell.length_b   1.000
_cell.length_c   1.000
_cell.angle_alpha   90.00
_cell.angle_beta   90.00
_cell.angle_gamma   90.00
#
_symmetry.space_group_name_H-M   'P 1'
#
loop_
_entity.id
_entity.type
_entity.pdbx_description
1 polymer ?
#
loop_
_entity_poly.entity_id
_entity_poly.type
_entity_poly.pdbx_seq_one_letter_code
_entity_poly.pdbx_strand_id
1 'polypeptide(L)'
;MWWYQTILLCSYGFFKEMKPSESFLTPYLRETPKNFTDEQLVNEIYPVSTYANLVALFLVFFITDFLRYKPVIIAEAVAYLATRVLLIWGTSVLSMQLMQVAYGVAMGAEVAYYSYIYAAVTVEHYQKVTSFTRAAILVGRMMAGLLGQLLISLDLTGYLTLNYVSFASVIVAFLFSLVLPGVPSSAHAFNTRHEGHSWYRQLGLQWKAYLIDFIQGFKNCYSRQLLLRWSVWWAVATCGELQVENYVQNLWDEIWPSHEHKIYNGGVTAMTHLFSSTIAVLLAFTKINWTIWGELCLAVFSIIDCFLLFIMAGTNNIWVAYCSYVLFRVIYTFLITIAR
;
A
#
# COMPACT_ATOMS: atom_id res chain seq x y z
N MET A 1 20.88 6.51 17.66
CA MET A 1 19.45 6.89 17.69
C MET A 1 18.63 6.38 16.48
N TRP A 2 19.26 5.75 15.46
CA TRP A 2 18.56 5.20 14.28
C TRP A 2 17.72 3.95 14.60
N TRP A 3 18.16 3.13 15.55
CA TRP A 3 17.45 1.90 15.94
C TRP A 3 16.08 2.20 16.56
N TYR A 4 15.96 3.27 17.35
CA TYR A 4 14.70 3.70 17.96
C TYR A 4 13.68 4.12 16.89
N GLN A 5 14.10 4.97 15.95
CA GLN A 5 13.29 5.34 14.78
C GLN A 5 12.87 4.13 13.96
N THR A 6 13.79 3.19 13.75
CA THR A 6 13.53 1.96 12.99
C THR A 6 12.48 1.11 13.69
N ILE A 7 12.59 0.91 15.01
CA ILE A 7 11.60 0.13 15.77
C ILE A 7 10.21 0.78 15.66
N LEU A 8 10.11 2.10 15.85
CA LEU A 8 8.83 2.80 15.73
C LEU A 8 8.22 2.68 14.32
N LEU A 9 9.03 2.82 13.27
CA LEU A 9 8.58 2.66 11.88
C LEU A 9 8.14 1.24 11.59
N CYS A 10 8.92 0.24 12.01
CA CYS A 10 8.54 -1.17 11.86
C CYS A 10 7.26 -1.49 12.64
N SER A 11 7.10 -0.98 13.86
CA SER A 11 5.87 -1.16 14.65
C SER A 11 4.67 -0.50 13.97
N TYR A 12 4.81 0.75 13.50
CA TYR A 12 3.77 1.41 12.71
C TYR A 12 3.40 0.61 11.47
N GLY A 13 4.38 0.22 10.65
CA GLY A 13 4.18 -0.56 9.44
C GLY A 13 3.57 -1.94 9.69
N PHE A 14 3.92 -2.60 10.79
CA PHE A 14 3.33 -3.88 11.16
C PHE A 14 1.85 -3.72 11.54
N PHE A 15 1.53 -2.83 12.49
CA PHE A 15 0.17 -2.67 12.98
C PHE A 15 -0.76 -2.00 11.96
N LYS A 16 -0.23 -1.12 11.10
CA LYS A 16 -1.02 -0.54 10.01
C LYS A 16 -1.36 -1.56 8.93
N GLU A 17 -0.73 -2.73 8.90
CA GLU A 17 -0.97 -3.77 7.87
C GLU A 17 -1.55 -5.05 8.47
N MET A 18 -1.42 -5.25 9.78
CA MET A 18 -2.05 -6.36 10.49
C MET A 18 -3.55 -6.09 10.63
N LYS A 19 -4.31 -6.38 9.56
CA LYS A 19 -5.77 -6.17 9.47
C LYS A 19 -6.48 -7.45 9.01
N PRO A 20 -6.75 -8.40 9.91
CA PRO A 20 -7.33 -9.71 9.58
C PRO A 20 -8.63 -9.68 8.76
N SER A 21 -9.40 -8.60 8.88
CA SER A 21 -10.64 -8.40 8.12
C SER A 21 -10.43 -8.18 6.61
N GLU A 22 -9.25 -7.76 6.15
CA GLU A 22 -9.07 -7.35 4.74
C GLU A 22 -9.31 -8.49 3.75
N SER A 23 -8.90 -9.72 4.07
CA SER A 23 -9.17 -10.91 3.25
C SER A 23 -10.65 -11.33 3.20
N PHE A 24 -11.50 -10.69 4.01
CA PHE A 24 -12.93 -10.99 4.15
C PHE A 24 -13.79 -9.74 3.93
N LEU A 25 -13.25 -8.70 3.28
CA LEU A 25 -13.95 -7.44 3.09
C LEU A 25 -15.20 -7.61 2.24
N THR A 26 -15.09 -8.26 1.07
CA THR A 26 -16.24 -8.48 0.18
C THR A 26 -17.33 -9.32 0.86
N PRO A 27 -17.02 -10.49 1.46
CA PRO A 27 -18.00 -11.25 2.24
C PRO A 27 -18.69 -10.42 3.33
N TYR A 28 -17.92 -9.61 4.07
CA TYR A 28 -18.46 -8.76 5.13
C TYR A 28 -19.43 -7.69 4.63
N LEU A 29 -19.18 -7.11 3.45
CA LEU A 29 -20.06 -6.10 2.86
C LEU A 29 -21.36 -6.71 2.30
N ARG A 30 -21.35 -7.99 1.93
CA ARG A 30 -22.53 -8.73 1.45
C ARG A 30 -23.37 -9.29 2.60
N GLU A 31 -22.79 -9.53 3.77
CA GLU A 31 -23.49 -10.06 4.92
C GLU A 31 -24.44 -9.02 5.57
N THR A 32 -25.50 -9.50 6.23
CA THR A 32 -26.40 -8.67 7.05
C THR A 32 -25.62 -8.08 8.24
N PRO A 33 -25.73 -6.78 8.55
CA PRO A 33 -26.79 -5.85 8.14
C PRO A 33 -26.51 -5.03 6.87
N LYS A 34 -25.39 -5.23 6.17
CA LYS A 34 -24.98 -4.38 5.04
C LYS A 34 -25.65 -4.77 3.74
N ASN A 35 -25.68 -6.06 3.41
CA ASN A 35 -26.41 -6.62 2.26
C ASN A 35 -26.21 -5.84 0.93
N PHE A 36 -24.98 -5.40 0.64
CA PHE A 36 -24.68 -4.72 -0.63
C PHE A 36 -24.66 -5.70 -1.80
N THR A 37 -25.15 -5.27 -2.96
CA THR A 37 -25.10 -6.07 -4.18
C THR A 37 -23.74 -5.95 -4.88
N ASP A 38 -23.44 -6.91 -5.75
CA ASP A 38 -22.21 -6.93 -6.55
C ASP A 38 -22.07 -5.68 -7.41
N GLU A 39 -23.18 -5.26 -8.01
CA GLU A 39 -23.24 -4.05 -8.82
C GLU A 39 -22.88 -2.80 -8.00
N GLN A 40 -23.42 -2.67 -6.78
CA GLN A 40 -23.09 -1.56 -5.89
C GLN A 40 -21.61 -1.58 -5.48
N LEU A 41 -21.08 -2.76 -5.14
CA LEU A 41 -19.68 -2.89 -4.73
C LEU A 41 -18.72 -2.55 -5.86
N VAL A 42 -18.95 -3.11 -7.05
CA VAL A 42 -18.05 -3.00 -8.21
C VAL A 42 -18.17 -1.64 -8.90
N ASN A 43 -19.38 -1.10 -9.04
CA ASN A 43 -19.61 0.11 -9.84
C ASN A 43 -19.69 1.39 -9.00
N GLU A 44 -20.19 1.32 -7.76
CA GLU A 44 -20.47 2.52 -6.96
C GLU A 44 -19.51 2.72 -5.79
N ILE A 45 -19.01 1.65 -5.16
CA ILE A 45 -18.23 1.73 -3.92
C ILE A 45 -16.73 1.64 -4.19
N TYR A 46 -16.23 0.50 -4.67
CA TYR A 46 -14.78 0.26 -4.81
C TYR A 46 -14.06 1.26 -5.74
N PRO A 47 -14.64 1.72 -6.87
CA PRO A 47 -13.97 2.70 -7.74
C PRO A 47 -13.63 4.03 -7.04
N VAL A 48 -14.38 4.39 -5.98
CA VAL A 48 -14.21 5.67 -5.29
C VAL A 48 -12.82 5.82 -4.67
N SER A 49 -12.23 4.74 -4.14
CA SER A 49 -10.89 4.82 -3.55
C SER A 49 -9.82 5.11 -4.60
N THR A 50 -9.96 4.61 -5.83
CA THR A 50 -9.03 4.90 -6.93
C THR A 50 -9.02 6.38 -7.26
N TYR A 51 -10.20 7.01 -7.40
CA TYR A 51 -10.29 8.45 -7.68
C TYR A 51 -9.82 9.29 -6.48
N ALA A 52 -10.19 8.90 -5.26
CA ALA A 52 -9.74 9.59 -4.05
C ALA A 52 -8.21 9.49 -3.89
N ASN A 53 -7.62 8.33 -4.17
CA ASN A 53 -6.18 8.10 -4.13
C ASN A 53 -5.45 8.98 -5.17
N LEU A 54 -5.98 9.12 -6.39
CA LEU A 54 -5.40 10.01 -7.40
C LEU A 54 -5.33 11.47 -6.90
N VAL A 55 -6.41 11.98 -6.32
CA VAL A 55 -6.46 13.33 -5.75
C VAL A 55 -5.51 13.44 -4.55
N ALA A 56 -5.51 12.44 -3.68
CA ALA A 56 -4.65 12.40 -2.50
C ALA A 56 -3.17 12.39 -2.87
N LEU A 57 -2.75 11.57 -3.84
CA LEU A 57 -1.36 11.51 -4.33
C LEU A 57 -0.90 12.88 -4.83
N PHE A 58 -1.73 13.58 -5.61
CA PHE A 58 -1.41 14.93 -6.07
C PHE A 58 -1.20 15.88 -4.89
N LEU A 59 -2.11 15.89 -3.90
CA LEU A 59 -1.99 16.76 -2.72
C LEU A 59 -0.77 16.40 -1.85
N VAL A 60 -0.61 15.12 -1.53
CA VAL A 60 0.49 14.59 -0.71
C VAL A 60 1.83 14.91 -1.37
N PHE A 61 1.97 14.78 -2.68
CA PHE A 61 3.20 15.10 -3.40
C PHE A 61 3.70 16.54 -3.16
N PHE A 62 2.81 17.53 -3.13
CA PHE A 62 3.20 18.92 -2.85
C PHE A 62 3.39 19.19 -1.36
N ILE A 63 2.57 18.57 -0.51
CA ILE A 63 2.45 18.94 0.90
C ILE A 63 3.45 18.19 1.78
N THR A 64 3.87 16.98 1.41
CA THR A 64 4.68 16.10 2.27
C THR A 64 6.02 16.72 2.66
N ASP A 65 6.70 17.31 1.69
CA ASP A 65 7.98 17.97 1.93
C ASP A 65 7.82 19.27 2.74
N PHE A 66 6.70 19.97 2.55
CA PHE A 66 6.38 21.17 3.32
C PHE A 66 6.06 20.84 4.79
N LEU A 67 5.25 19.80 5.02
CA LEU A 67 4.80 19.37 6.34
C LEU A 67 5.80 18.48 7.09
N ARG A 68 6.95 18.14 6.51
CA ARG A 68 8.02 17.36 7.16
C ARG A 68 7.64 15.90 7.48
N TYR A 69 6.95 15.23 6.55
CA TYR A 69 6.57 13.81 6.57
C TYR A 69 5.68 13.35 7.74
N LYS A 70 6.04 13.59 9.01
CA LYS A 70 5.32 13.14 10.21
C LYS A 70 3.82 13.52 10.21
N PRO A 71 3.41 14.78 9.93
CA PRO A 71 1.99 15.13 9.88
C PRO A 71 1.23 14.36 8.79
N VAL A 72 1.89 14.01 7.68
CA VAL A 72 1.28 13.20 6.63
C VAL A 72 1.09 11.75 7.08
N ILE A 73 2.06 11.18 7.82
CA ILE A 73 1.91 9.84 8.43
C ILE A 73 0.80 9.84 9.49
N ILE A 74 0.65 10.91 10.27
CA ILE A 74 -0.46 11.03 11.22
C ILE A 74 -1.79 11.13 10.46
N ALA A 75 -1.85 11.92 9.38
CA ALA A 75 -3.03 12.01 8.53
C ALA A 75 -3.40 10.67 7.87
N GLU A 76 -2.40 9.89 7.42
CA GLU A 76 -2.56 8.52 6.93
C GLU A 76 -3.24 7.64 8.00
N ALA A 77 -2.70 7.63 9.22
CA ALA A 77 -3.23 6.82 10.31
C ALA A 77 -4.66 7.23 10.71
N VAL A 78 -4.95 8.53 10.74
CA VAL A 78 -6.31 9.06 10.97
C VAL A 78 -7.26 8.65 9.84
N ALA A 79 -6.80 8.70 8.60
CA ALA A 79 -7.59 8.27 7.45
C ALA A 79 -7.91 6.77 7.53
N TYR A 80 -6.96 5.91 7.90
CA TYR A 80 -7.24 4.49 8.16
C TYR A 80 -8.21 4.27 9.33
N LEU A 81 -8.13 5.07 10.40
CA LEU A 81 -9.12 5.02 11.49
C LEU A 81 -10.52 5.40 10.98
N ALA A 82 -10.62 6.47 10.19
CA ALA A 82 -11.89 6.89 9.59
C ALA A 82 -12.47 5.82 8.66
N THR A 83 -11.62 5.16 7.85
CA THR A 83 -12.01 3.99 7.05
C THR A 83 -12.64 2.91 7.92
N ARG A 84 -12.00 2.55 9.05
CA ARG A 84 -12.50 1.48 9.93
C ARG A 84 -13.80 1.87 10.64
N VAL A 85 -13.91 3.10 11.11
CA VAL A 85 -15.14 3.63 11.73
C VAL A 85 -16.30 3.54 10.73
N LEU A 86 -16.12 4.07 9.52
CA LEU A 86 -17.16 4.04 8.49
C LEU A 86 -17.47 2.60 8.04
N LEU A 87 -16.45 1.73 7.95
CA LEU A 87 -16.63 0.33 7.56
C LEU A 87 -17.42 -0.47 8.60
N ILE A 88 -17.21 -0.23 9.90
CA ILE A 88 -17.92 -0.97 10.96
C ILE A 88 -19.36 -0.46 11.10
N TRP A 89 -19.56 0.86 11.21
CA TRP A 89 -20.87 1.41 11.59
C TRP A 89 -21.70 1.96 10.41
N GLY A 90 -21.09 2.19 9.25
CA GLY A 90 -21.82 2.63 8.06
C GLY A 90 -22.64 1.51 7.43
N THR A 91 -23.86 1.79 7.01
CA THR A 91 -24.76 0.82 6.36
C THR A 91 -25.28 1.27 5.00
N SER A 92 -25.03 2.52 4.60
CA SER A 92 -25.46 3.06 3.32
C SER A 92 -24.34 3.05 2.28
N VAL A 93 -24.70 3.06 1.00
CA VAL A 93 -23.73 3.19 -0.11
C VAL A 93 -22.87 4.45 0.08
N LEU A 94 -23.48 5.59 0.42
CA LEU A 94 -22.75 6.83 0.70
C LEU A 94 -21.71 6.65 1.82
N SER A 95 -22.05 5.95 2.91
CA SER A 95 -21.08 5.69 3.99
C SER A 95 -19.91 4.82 3.52
N MET A 96 -20.14 3.86 2.63
CA MET A 96 -19.09 3.04 2.03
C MET A 96 -18.26 3.83 1.01
N GLN A 97 -18.86 4.76 0.27
CA GLN A 97 -18.12 5.68 -0.60
C GLN A 97 -17.21 6.61 0.20
N LEU A 98 -17.71 7.19 1.30
CA LEU A 98 -16.89 7.99 2.22
C LEU A 98 -15.77 7.15 2.86
N MET A 99 -16.05 5.89 3.18
CA MET A 99 -15.05 4.94 3.67
C MET A 99 -13.93 4.73 2.63
N GLN A 100 -14.29 4.56 1.36
CA GLN A 100 -13.36 4.41 0.24
C GLN A 100 -12.59 5.72 -0.03
N VAL A 101 -13.20 6.89 0.17
CA VAL A 101 -12.48 8.18 0.13
C VAL A 101 -11.39 8.22 1.22
N ALA A 102 -11.74 7.90 2.47
CA ALA A 102 -10.78 7.85 3.56
C ALA A 102 -9.66 6.83 3.28
N TYR A 103 -10.01 5.66 2.73
CA TYR A 103 -9.03 4.64 2.35
C TYR A 103 -8.09 5.13 1.25
N GLY A 104 -8.63 5.77 0.20
CA GLY A 104 -7.83 6.35 -0.89
C GLY A 104 -6.88 7.45 -0.39
N VAL A 105 -7.31 8.27 0.57
CA VAL A 105 -6.44 9.27 1.22
C VAL A 105 -5.30 8.59 2.00
N ALA A 106 -5.59 7.51 2.73
CA ALA A 106 -4.57 6.75 3.44
C ALA A 106 -3.55 6.14 2.47
N MET A 107 -4.01 5.49 1.39
CA MET A 107 -3.14 4.93 0.35
C MET A 107 -2.25 5.99 -0.30
N GLY A 108 -2.79 7.19 -0.59
CA GLY A 108 -2.01 8.28 -1.17
C GLY A 108 -0.96 8.83 -0.21
N ALA A 109 -1.27 8.87 1.08
CA ALA A 109 -0.36 9.34 2.13
C ALA A 109 0.75 8.34 2.47
N GLU A 110 0.60 7.05 2.13
CA GLU A 110 1.60 6.00 2.40
C GLU A 110 2.97 6.29 1.76
N VAL A 111 3.01 7.02 0.64
CA VAL A 111 4.27 7.44 0.01
C VAL A 111 5.16 8.22 1.00
N ALA A 112 4.55 9.03 1.87
CA ALA A 112 5.26 9.79 2.89
C ALA A 112 5.92 8.88 3.93
N TYR A 113 5.31 7.74 4.25
CA TYR A 113 5.89 6.76 5.17
C TYR A 113 7.17 6.12 4.59
N TYR A 114 7.16 5.73 3.30
CA TYR A 114 8.38 5.22 2.67
C TYR A 114 9.45 6.30 2.51
N SER A 115 9.07 7.54 2.17
CA SER A 115 10.01 8.67 2.08
C SER A 115 10.61 9.07 3.43
N TYR A 116 9.85 8.93 4.52
CA TYR A 116 10.31 9.24 5.87
C TYR A 116 11.56 8.43 6.26
N ILE A 117 11.65 7.17 5.84
CA ILE A 117 12.82 6.30 6.11
C ILE A 117 14.12 6.98 5.66
N TYR A 118 14.11 7.55 4.45
CA TYR A 118 15.28 8.18 3.85
C TYR A 118 15.58 9.57 4.43
N ALA A 119 14.60 10.24 5.01
CA ALA A 119 14.81 11.50 5.68
C ALA A 119 15.30 11.32 7.13
N ALA A 120 14.83 10.28 7.83
CA ALA A 120 15.06 10.07 9.25
C ALA A 120 16.40 9.42 9.60
N VAL A 121 16.98 8.67 8.66
CA VAL A 121 18.12 7.77 8.86
C VAL A 121 19.32 8.26 8.05
N THR A 122 20.55 7.83 8.39
CA THR A 122 21.74 8.14 7.57
C THR A 122 21.91 7.15 6.42
N VAL A 123 22.59 7.58 5.35
CA VAL A 123 22.79 6.79 4.12
C VAL A 123 23.35 5.39 4.38
N GLU A 124 24.27 5.26 5.34
CA GLU A 124 24.88 3.98 5.76
C GLU A 124 23.85 2.92 6.19
N HIS A 125 22.69 3.36 6.69
CA HIS A 125 21.67 2.49 7.26
C HIS A 125 20.42 2.35 6.37
N TYR A 126 20.32 3.07 5.24
CA TYR A 126 19.13 3.05 4.37
C TYR A 126 18.69 1.65 3.98
N GLN A 127 19.60 0.85 3.41
CA GLN A 127 19.27 -0.49 2.94
C GLN A 127 18.79 -1.39 4.09
N LYS A 128 19.38 -1.25 5.29
CA LYS A 128 19.04 -2.05 6.46
C LYS A 128 17.67 -1.68 7.01
N VAL A 129 17.41 -0.38 7.19
CA VAL A 129 16.13 0.12 7.72
C VAL A 129 14.99 -0.11 6.73
N THR A 130 15.20 0.15 5.44
CA THR A 130 14.20 -0.17 4.40
C THR A 130 13.86 -1.66 4.40
N SER A 131 14.86 -2.54 4.51
CA SER A 131 14.63 -3.99 4.59
C SER A 131 13.81 -4.39 5.82
N PHE A 132 14.16 -3.90 7.01
CA PHE A 132 13.40 -4.18 8.23
C PHE A 132 11.97 -3.65 8.15
N THR A 133 11.78 -2.46 7.61
CA THR A 133 10.48 -1.82 7.50
C THR A 133 9.57 -2.59 6.53
N ARG A 134 10.09 -3.01 5.37
CA ARG A 134 9.36 -3.87 4.43
C ARG A 134 9.05 -5.24 5.03
N ALA A 135 9.99 -5.84 5.76
CA ALA A 135 9.76 -7.11 6.44
C ALA A 135 8.63 -6.99 7.47
N ALA A 136 8.60 -5.92 8.27
CA ALA A 136 7.55 -5.69 9.26
C ALA A 136 6.16 -5.57 8.62
N ILE A 137 6.04 -4.86 7.49
CA ILE A 137 4.80 -4.78 6.70
C ILE A 137 4.36 -6.17 6.21
N LEU A 138 5.26 -6.92 5.58
CA LEU A 138 4.95 -8.24 5.03
C LEU A 138 4.54 -9.23 6.12
N VAL A 139 5.23 -9.22 7.26
CA VAL A 139 4.87 -10.03 8.43
C VAL A 139 3.51 -9.59 9.00
N GLY A 140 3.22 -8.30 9.02
CA GLY A 140 1.89 -7.77 9.39
C GLY A 140 0.78 -8.33 8.51
N ARG A 141 0.93 -8.24 7.18
CA ARG A 141 -0.06 -8.79 6.22
C ARG A 141 -0.18 -10.32 6.29
N MET A 142 0.94 -11.03 6.47
CA MET A 142 0.93 -12.48 6.67
C MET A 142 0.16 -12.86 7.94
N MET A 143 0.44 -12.19 9.07
CA MET A 143 -0.27 -12.40 10.33
C MET A 143 -1.74 -12.04 10.22
N ALA A 144 -2.10 -11.00 9.46
CA ALA A 144 -3.49 -10.66 9.16
C ALA A 144 -4.22 -11.82 8.48
N GLY A 145 -3.67 -12.32 7.38
CA GLY A 145 -4.24 -13.45 6.63
C GLY A 145 -4.35 -14.72 7.47
N LEU A 146 -3.29 -15.08 8.21
CA LEU A 146 -3.28 -16.26 9.08
C LEU A 146 -4.30 -16.15 10.21
N LEU A 147 -4.30 -15.03 10.94
CA LEU A 147 -5.22 -14.85 12.06
C LEU A 147 -6.66 -14.81 11.58
N GLY A 148 -6.94 -14.06 10.51
CA GLY A 148 -8.27 -13.98 9.92
C GLY A 148 -8.76 -15.34 9.46
N GLN A 149 -7.93 -16.09 8.72
CA GLN A 149 -8.29 -17.43 8.26
C GLN A 149 -8.52 -18.40 9.41
N LEU A 150 -7.65 -18.41 10.43
CA LEU A 150 -7.76 -19.32 11.56
C LEU A 150 -9.04 -19.06 12.37
N LEU A 151 -9.36 -17.78 12.64
CA LEU A 151 -10.55 -17.41 13.40
C LEU A 151 -11.85 -17.78 12.67
N ILE A 152 -11.90 -17.64 11.35
CA ILE A 152 -13.07 -18.01 10.54
C ILE A 152 -13.16 -19.53 10.36
N SER A 153 -12.05 -20.21 10.01
CA SER A 153 -12.06 -21.65 9.74
C SER A 153 -12.34 -22.51 10.97
N LEU A 154 -11.98 -22.03 12.16
CA LEU A 154 -12.29 -22.69 13.44
C LEU A 154 -13.67 -22.29 13.99
N ASP A 155 -14.47 -21.54 13.22
CA ASP A 155 -15.80 -21.06 13.61
C ASP A 155 -15.78 -20.31 14.98
N LEU A 156 -14.67 -19.63 15.30
CA LEU A 156 -14.46 -18.95 16.59
C LEU A 156 -15.13 -17.57 16.63
N THR A 157 -15.19 -16.88 15.49
CA THR A 157 -15.73 -15.51 15.38
C THR A 157 -16.31 -15.24 13.99
N GLY A 158 -17.15 -14.22 13.84
CA GLY A 158 -17.63 -13.73 12.54
C GLY A 158 -16.82 -12.54 11.98
N TYR A 159 -17.20 -12.07 10.79
CA TYR A 159 -16.51 -10.98 10.08
C TYR A 159 -16.54 -9.64 10.83
N LEU A 160 -17.60 -9.36 11.59
CA LEU A 160 -17.69 -8.14 12.41
C LEU A 160 -16.57 -8.11 13.48
N THR A 161 -16.32 -9.23 14.15
CA THR A 161 -15.25 -9.34 15.15
C THR A 161 -13.88 -9.14 14.52
N LEU A 162 -13.64 -9.68 13.32
CA LEU A 162 -12.40 -9.41 12.58
C LEU A 162 -12.21 -7.92 12.31
N ASN A 163 -13.28 -7.19 11.96
CA ASN A 163 -13.19 -5.76 11.75
C ASN A 163 -12.83 -5.00 13.03
N TYR A 164 -13.32 -5.42 14.20
CA TYR A 164 -12.89 -4.86 15.48
C TYR A 164 -11.42 -5.17 15.81
N VAL A 165 -10.95 -6.38 15.51
CA VAL A 165 -9.52 -6.74 15.69
C VAL A 165 -8.64 -5.87 14.78
N SER A 166 -9.00 -5.72 13.51
CA SER A 166 -8.33 -4.80 12.58
C SER A 166 -8.37 -3.36 13.07
N PHE A 167 -9.49 -2.91 13.63
CA PHE A 167 -9.63 -1.55 14.16
C PHE A 167 -8.70 -1.31 15.35
N ALA A 168 -8.61 -2.27 16.29
CA ALA A 168 -7.67 -2.21 17.40
C ALA A 168 -6.21 -2.12 16.91
N SER A 169 -5.86 -2.89 15.88
CA SER A 169 -4.53 -2.84 15.26
C SER A 169 -4.22 -1.45 14.67
N VAL A 170 -5.16 -0.86 13.94
CA VAL A 170 -5.01 0.50 13.38
C VAL A 170 -4.93 1.57 14.47
N ILE A 171 -5.63 1.42 15.60
CA ILE A 171 -5.49 2.31 16.77
C ILE A 171 -4.05 2.25 17.31
N VAL A 172 -3.49 1.05 17.45
CA VAL A 172 -2.08 0.90 17.89
C VAL A 172 -1.13 1.55 16.88
N ALA A 173 -1.35 1.38 15.57
CA ALA A 173 -0.57 2.07 14.54
C ALA A 173 -0.66 3.60 14.69
N PHE A 174 -1.85 4.15 14.91
CA PHE A 174 -2.03 5.59 15.16
C PHE A 174 -1.24 6.07 16.39
N LEU A 175 -1.22 5.31 17.48
CA LEU A 175 -0.40 5.68 18.65
C LEU A 175 1.09 5.72 18.31
N PHE A 176 1.59 4.77 17.51
CA PHE A 176 2.98 4.81 17.04
C PHE A 176 3.26 6.03 16.14
N SER A 177 2.33 6.42 15.27
CA SER A 177 2.54 7.59 14.38
C SER A 177 2.68 8.91 15.16
N LEU A 178 2.03 9.03 16.32
CA LEU A 178 2.16 10.20 17.20
C LEU A 178 3.56 10.31 17.83
N VAL A 179 4.18 9.17 18.16
CA VAL A 179 5.47 9.08 18.86
C VAL A 179 6.66 9.17 17.90
N LEU A 180 6.44 9.06 16.58
CA LEU A 180 7.50 9.22 15.57
C LEU A 180 8.24 10.56 15.74
N PRO A 181 9.58 10.59 15.65
CA PRO A 181 10.31 11.85 15.75
C PRO A 181 10.08 12.74 14.53
N GLY A 182 10.19 14.05 14.73
CA GLY A 182 10.22 15.00 13.61
C GLY A 182 11.54 14.87 12.84
N VAL A 183 11.48 15.09 11.53
CA VAL A 183 12.64 14.97 10.64
C VAL A 183 12.83 16.28 9.88
N PRO A 184 14.08 16.76 9.66
CA PRO A 184 14.32 17.95 8.85
C PRO A 184 13.83 17.74 7.40
N SER A 185 13.09 18.71 6.85
CA SER A 185 12.57 18.61 5.48
C SER A 185 13.53 19.13 4.42
N SER A 186 13.29 18.74 3.17
CA SER A 186 13.92 19.35 1.98
C SER A 186 13.75 20.87 1.95
N ALA A 187 12.64 21.42 2.43
CA ALA A 187 12.44 22.85 2.59
C ALA A 187 13.41 23.49 3.62
N HIS A 188 13.78 22.77 4.68
CA HIS A 188 14.82 23.21 5.60
C HIS A 188 16.20 23.22 4.91
N ALA A 189 16.52 22.17 4.15
CA ALA A 189 17.75 22.09 3.35
C ALA A 189 17.82 23.17 2.24
N PHE A 190 16.69 23.49 1.60
CA PHE A 190 16.55 24.61 0.67
C PHE A 190 16.86 25.93 1.37
N ASN A 191 16.28 26.15 2.56
CA ASN A 191 16.54 27.34 3.34
C ASN A 191 18.03 27.46 3.72
N THR A 192 18.71 26.37 4.09
CA THR A 192 20.16 26.40 4.37
C THR A 192 20.99 26.68 3.12
N ARG A 193 20.67 26.05 1.98
CA ARG A 193 21.39 26.29 0.70
C ARG A 193 21.29 27.73 0.23
N HIS A 194 20.15 28.36 0.45
CA HIS A 194 19.88 29.73 0.00
C HIS A 194 19.93 30.74 1.16
N GLU A 195 20.63 30.44 2.26
CA GLU A 195 20.84 31.36 3.39
C GLU A 195 21.43 32.71 2.97
N GLY A 196 22.14 32.77 1.84
CA GLY A 196 22.69 34.01 1.26
C GLY A 196 21.76 34.80 0.34
N HIS A 197 20.53 34.37 0.05
CA HIS A 197 19.60 35.05 -0.88
C HIS A 197 18.36 35.55 -0.14
N SER A 198 18.46 36.77 0.44
CA SER A 198 17.49 37.36 1.38
C SER A 198 16.17 37.84 0.76
N TRP A 199 16.13 38.14 -0.54
CA TRP A 199 15.06 38.97 -1.12
C TRP A 199 13.67 38.30 -1.07
N TYR A 200 13.55 37.00 -1.33
CA TYR A 200 12.26 36.30 -1.33
C TYR A 200 11.75 35.98 0.10
N ARG A 201 12.64 35.90 1.11
CA ARG A 201 12.23 35.76 2.52
C ARG A 201 11.57 37.03 3.03
N GLN A 202 12.15 38.19 2.73
CA GLN A 202 11.63 39.50 3.14
C GLN A 202 10.24 39.79 2.54
N LEU A 203 9.98 39.30 1.33
CA LEU A 203 8.71 39.47 0.62
C LEU A 203 7.63 38.41 0.97
N GLY A 204 7.94 37.44 1.85
CA GLY A 204 7.00 36.35 2.17
C GLY A 204 6.76 35.36 1.00
N LEU A 205 7.61 35.37 -0.03
CA LEU A 205 7.47 34.56 -1.25
C LEU A 205 8.25 33.24 -1.19
N GLN A 206 8.61 32.78 0.00
CA GLN A 206 9.42 31.57 0.22
C GLN A 206 8.80 30.33 -0.43
N TRP A 207 7.48 30.19 -0.35
CA TRP A 207 6.75 29.08 -0.98
C TRP A 207 6.84 29.12 -2.51
N LYS A 208 6.88 30.32 -3.13
CA LYS A 208 7.04 30.45 -4.59
C LYS A 208 8.45 30.05 -5.03
N ALA A 209 9.47 30.50 -4.30
CA ALA A 209 10.85 30.14 -4.58
C ALA A 209 11.06 28.62 -4.44
N TYR A 210 10.53 28.02 -3.38
CA TYR A 210 10.52 26.57 -3.20
C TYR A 210 9.79 25.84 -4.34
N LEU A 211 8.61 26.33 -4.75
CA LEU A 211 7.84 25.73 -5.85
C LEU A 211 8.61 25.79 -7.18
N ILE A 212 9.33 26.87 -7.45
CA ILE A 212 10.16 27.01 -8.65
C ILE A 212 11.33 26.01 -8.61
N ASP A 213 12.07 25.94 -7.51
CA ASP A 213 13.17 24.97 -7.35
C ASP A 213 12.67 23.52 -7.44
N PHE A 214 11.48 23.26 -6.89
CA PHE A 214 10.81 21.97 -6.99
C PHE A 214 10.45 21.61 -8.44
N ILE A 215 9.80 22.53 -9.18
CA ILE A 215 9.45 22.32 -10.60
C ILE A 215 10.71 22.12 -11.45
N GLN A 216 11.77 22.89 -11.18
CA GLN A 216 13.04 22.73 -11.88
C GLN A 216 13.69 21.38 -11.57
N GLY A 217 13.66 20.95 -10.30
CA GLY A 217 14.11 19.62 -9.88
C GLY A 217 13.33 18.51 -10.58
N PHE A 218 11.99 18.61 -10.60
CA PHE A 218 11.10 17.69 -11.29
C PHE A 218 11.44 17.60 -12.79
N LYS A 219 11.57 18.74 -13.46
CA LYS A 219 11.97 18.80 -14.88
C LYS A 219 13.32 18.14 -15.11
N ASN A 220 14.30 18.38 -14.24
CA ASN A 220 15.63 17.80 -14.36
C ASN A 220 15.61 16.26 -14.17
N CYS A 221 14.80 15.76 -13.23
CA CYS A 221 14.63 14.32 -13.00
C CYS A 221 14.03 13.62 -14.24
N TYR A 222 12.94 14.14 -14.78
CA TYR A 222 12.24 13.53 -15.92
C TYR A 222 12.85 13.84 -17.29
N SER A 223 13.84 14.74 -17.35
CA SER A 223 14.67 14.92 -18.56
C SER A 223 15.58 13.71 -18.82
N ARG A 224 15.82 12.85 -17.82
CA ARG A 224 16.57 11.60 -17.97
C ARG A 224 15.66 10.49 -18.47
N GLN A 225 15.91 10.00 -19.69
CA GLN A 225 15.10 8.95 -20.32
C GLN A 225 14.95 7.68 -19.47
N LEU A 226 16.01 7.31 -18.73
CA LEU A 226 15.98 6.15 -17.83
C LEU A 226 14.91 6.31 -16.75
N LEU A 227 14.84 7.46 -16.10
CA LEU A 227 13.91 7.72 -14.99
C LEU A 227 12.46 7.81 -15.50
N LEU A 228 12.26 8.39 -16.69
CA LEU A 228 10.96 8.43 -17.33
C LEU A 228 10.45 7.01 -17.67
N ARG A 229 11.29 6.17 -18.29
CA ARG A 229 10.94 4.77 -18.62
C ARG A 229 10.52 3.98 -17.39
N TRP A 230 11.32 4.04 -16.33
CA TRP A 230 11.00 3.35 -15.08
C TRP A 230 9.75 3.91 -14.41
N SER A 231 9.53 5.22 -14.43
CA SER A 231 8.31 5.82 -13.87
C SER A 231 7.06 5.34 -14.60
N VAL A 232 7.09 5.26 -15.93
CA VAL A 232 5.96 4.75 -16.73
C VAL A 232 5.72 3.27 -16.43
N TRP A 233 6.77 2.46 -16.39
CA TRP A 233 6.65 1.04 -16.06
C TRP A 233 6.06 0.83 -14.66
N TRP A 234 6.59 1.54 -13.65
CA TRP A 234 6.08 1.49 -12.29
C TRP A 234 4.61 1.92 -12.20
N ALA A 235 4.21 2.98 -12.91
CA ALA A 235 2.84 3.44 -12.92
C ALA A 235 1.89 2.38 -13.50
N VAL A 236 2.23 1.78 -14.65
CA VAL A 236 1.41 0.75 -15.29
C VAL A 236 1.36 -0.53 -14.44
N ALA A 237 2.51 -1.01 -13.96
CA ALA A 237 2.59 -2.24 -13.18
C ALA A 237 1.85 -2.12 -11.83
N THR A 238 2.05 -1.01 -11.11
CA THR A 238 1.37 -0.76 -9.83
C THR A 238 -0.13 -0.56 -10.03
N CYS A 239 -0.54 0.13 -11.09
CA CYS A 239 -1.96 0.26 -11.43
C CYS A 239 -2.61 -1.11 -11.68
N GLY A 240 -1.97 -1.96 -12.49
CA GLY A 240 -2.46 -3.31 -12.76
C GLY A 240 -2.57 -4.17 -11.50
N GLU A 241 -1.57 -4.12 -10.63
CA GLU A 241 -1.59 -4.87 -9.37
C GLU A 241 -2.68 -4.38 -8.41
N LEU A 242 -2.82 -3.07 -8.21
CA LEU A 242 -3.86 -2.51 -7.35
C LEU A 242 -5.27 -2.84 -7.87
N GLN A 243 -5.44 -2.85 -9.19
CA GLN A 243 -6.70 -3.26 -9.81
C GLN A 243 -7.01 -4.73 -9.53
N VAL A 244 -6.03 -5.62 -9.65
CA VAL A 244 -6.24 -7.04 -9.32
C VAL A 244 -6.53 -7.20 -7.83
N GLU A 245 -5.77 -6.56 -6.94
CA GLU A 245 -5.96 -6.64 -5.49
C GLU A 245 -7.35 -6.18 -5.04
N ASN A 246 -7.85 -5.08 -5.61
CA ASN A 246 -9.16 -4.51 -5.26
C ASN A 246 -10.35 -5.41 -5.64
N TYR A 247 -10.24 -6.17 -6.74
CA TYR A 247 -11.37 -6.91 -7.31
C TYR A 247 -11.24 -8.42 -7.20
N VAL A 248 -10.08 -8.96 -6.79
CA VAL A 248 -9.87 -10.41 -6.73
C VAL A 248 -10.84 -11.13 -5.81
N GLN A 249 -11.21 -10.51 -4.67
CA GLN A 249 -12.19 -11.11 -3.76
C GLN A 249 -13.60 -11.18 -4.36
N ASN A 250 -13.97 -10.21 -5.21
CA ASN A 250 -15.26 -10.26 -5.91
C ASN A 250 -15.26 -11.40 -6.93
N LEU A 251 -14.17 -11.54 -7.70
CA LEU A 251 -14.01 -12.66 -8.63
C LEU A 251 -14.08 -14.01 -7.91
N TRP A 252 -13.41 -14.15 -6.76
CA TRP A 252 -13.47 -15.38 -5.97
C TRP A 252 -14.87 -15.69 -5.45
N ASP A 253 -15.62 -14.67 -5.03
CA ASP A 253 -16.99 -14.85 -4.54
C ASP A 253 -17.96 -15.18 -5.69
N GLU A 254 -17.71 -14.70 -6.91
CA GLU A 254 -18.46 -15.09 -8.11
C GLU A 254 -18.22 -16.56 -8.48
N ILE A 255 -16.97 -17.04 -8.37
CA ILE A 255 -16.60 -18.43 -8.66
C ILE A 255 -17.08 -19.39 -7.54
N TRP A 256 -16.99 -18.95 -6.28
CA TRP A 256 -17.20 -19.79 -5.10
C TRP A 256 -17.84 -18.98 -3.97
N PRO A 257 -19.19 -18.85 -3.96
CA PRO A 257 -19.89 -17.91 -3.09
C PRO A 257 -19.68 -18.19 -1.60
N SER A 258 -19.24 -17.16 -0.88
CA SER A 258 -18.89 -17.25 0.56
C SER A 258 -20.06 -17.55 1.49
N HIS A 259 -21.30 -17.33 1.05
CA HIS A 259 -22.50 -17.63 1.85
C HIS A 259 -22.87 -19.12 1.81
N GLU A 260 -22.43 -19.87 0.80
CA GLU A 260 -22.70 -21.30 0.65
C GLU A 260 -21.51 -22.17 1.03
N HIS A 261 -20.29 -21.63 0.93
CA HIS A 261 -19.07 -22.41 1.05
C HIS A 261 -18.06 -21.83 2.04
N LYS A 262 -17.24 -22.71 2.62
CA LYS A 262 -16.06 -22.30 3.40
C LYS A 262 -15.01 -21.72 2.47
N ILE A 263 -14.62 -20.46 2.72
CA ILE A 263 -13.63 -19.71 1.94
C ILE A 263 -12.25 -19.72 2.58
N TYR A 264 -11.20 -19.58 1.75
CA TYR A 264 -9.80 -19.63 2.19
C TYR A 264 -9.00 -18.37 1.84
N ASN A 265 -9.69 -17.24 1.63
CA ASN A 265 -9.09 -15.98 1.21
C ASN A 265 -7.94 -15.53 2.12
N GLY A 266 -8.08 -15.65 3.44
CA GLY A 266 -7.02 -15.27 4.39
C GLY A 266 -5.79 -16.18 4.28
N GLY A 267 -6.00 -17.47 4.03
CA GLY A 267 -4.92 -18.42 3.76
C GLY A 267 -4.17 -18.08 2.48
N VAL A 268 -4.90 -17.72 1.42
CA VAL A 268 -4.32 -17.27 0.14
C VAL A 268 -3.51 -15.98 0.34
N THR A 269 -4.04 -14.99 1.06
CA THR A 269 -3.32 -13.76 1.41
C THR A 269 -2.02 -14.08 2.17
N ALA A 270 -2.09 -14.95 3.18
CA ALA A 270 -0.91 -15.33 3.96
C ALA A 270 0.16 -16.01 3.11
N MET A 271 -0.23 -16.98 2.27
CA MET A 271 0.68 -17.69 1.36
C MET A 271 1.32 -16.76 0.33
N THR A 272 0.53 -15.84 -0.24
CA THR A 272 1.02 -14.80 -1.13
C THR A 272 2.13 -13.99 -0.47
N HIS A 273 1.88 -13.41 0.70
CA HIS A 273 2.89 -12.57 1.36
C HIS A 273 4.10 -13.35 1.84
N LEU A 274 3.92 -14.60 2.26
CA LEU A 274 5.02 -15.50 2.61
C LEU A 274 5.94 -15.70 1.40
N PHE A 275 5.41 -16.15 0.26
CA PHE A 275 6.21 -16.39 -0.94
C PHE A 275 6.78 -15.11 -1.55
N SER A 276 6.02 -14.02 -1.58
CA SER A 276 6.50 -12.69 -2.00
C SER A 276 7.67 -12.22 -1.13
N SER A 277 7.61 -12.42 0.19
CA SER A 277 8.72 -12.10 1.08
C SER A 277 9.92 -13.01 0.82
N THR A 278 9.70 -14.32 0.65
CA THR A 278 10.78 -15.27 0.36
C THR A 278 11.50 -14.92 -0.94
N ILE A 279 10.79 -14.63 -2.02
CA ILE A 279 11.42 -14.29 -3.30
C ILE A 279 12.21 -12.97 -3.22
N ALA A 280 11.67 -11.96 -2.53
CA ALA A 280 12.37 -10.69 -2.33
C ALA A 280 13.69 -10.87 -1.55
N VAL A 281 13.67 -11.70 -0.51
CA VAL A 281 14.87 -12.05 0.27
C VAL A 281 15.87 -12.85 -0.56
N LEU A 282 15.41 -13.87 -1.29
CA LEU A 282 16.27 -14.67 -2.16
C LEU A 282 16.98 -13.78 -3.20
N LEU A 283 16.24 -12.89 -3.85
CA LEU A 283 16.79 -11.94 -4.83
C LEU A 283 17.87 -11.04 -4.23
N ALA A 284 17.75 -10.65 -2.96
CA ALA A 284 18.77 -9.85 -2.27
C ALA A 284 20.11 -10.58 -2.14
N PHE A 285 20.11 -11.92 -2.11
CA PHE A 285 21.33 -12.74 -2.05
C PHE A 285 21.84 -13.17 -3.45
N THR A 286 21.01 -13.08 -4.49
CA THR A 286 21.43 -13.42 -5.85
C THR A 286 22.32 -12.35 -6.46
N LYS A 287 23.47 -12.77 -7.02
CA LYS A 287 24.39 -11.89 -7.77
C LYS A 287 24.15 -11.99 -9.27
N ILE A 288 22.93 -11.65 -9.71
CA ILE A 288 22.56 -11.62 -11.12
C ILE A 288 22.76 -10.20 -11.67
N ASN A 289 23.31 -10.09 -12.89
CA ASN A 289 23.44 -8.80 -13.55
C ASN A 289 22.12 -8.39 -14.21
N TRP A 290 21.27 -7.71 -13.43
CA TRP A 290 19.94 -7.27 -13.86
C TRP A 290 19.95 -6.20 -14.94
N THR A 291 21.09 -5.55 -15.23
CA THR A 291 21.16 -4.61 -16.37
C THR A 291 21.13 -5.34 -17.72
N ILE A 292 21.52 -6.61 -17.76
CA ILE A 292 21.51 -7.44 -18.97
C ILE A 292 20.22 -8.26 -19.05
N TRP A 293 19.85 -8.90 -17.94
CA TRP A 293 18.73 -9.85 -17.92
C TRP A 293 17.40 -9.22 -17.51
N GLY A 294 17.42 -8.03 -16.91
CA GLY A 294 16.24 -7.41 -16.31
C GLY A 294 15.12 -7.15 -17.33
N GLU A 295 15.43 -6.57 -18.49
CA GLU A 295 14.43 -6.28 -19.52
C GLU A 295 13.80 -7.56 -20.08
N LEU A 296 14.60 -8.61 -20.32
CA LEU A 296 14.09 -9.90 -20.77
C LEU A 296 13.19 -10.56 -19.72
N CYS A 297 13.64 -10.59 -18.46
CA CYS A 297 12.83 -11.09 -17.35
C CYS A 297 11.51 -10.31 -17.24
N LEU A 298 11.56 -8.98 -17.30
CA LEU A 298 10.38 -8.13 -17.28
C LEU A 298 9.38 -8.51 -18.38
N ALA A 299 9.84 -8.67 -19.61
CA ALA A 299 8.97 -9.07 -20.72
C ALA A 299 8.35 -10.45 -20.53
N VAL A 300 9.17 -11.47 -20.23
CA VAL A 300 8.71 -12.86 -20.09
C VAL A 300 7.72 -13.00 -18.94
N PHE A 301 8.05 -12.49 -17.76
CA PHE A 301 7.20 -12.61 -16.58
C PHE A 301 5.93 -11.76 -16.68
N SER A 302 5.95 -10.61 -17.36
CA SER A 302 4.73 -9.85 -17.63
C SER A 302 3.76 -10.60 -18.56
N ILE A 303 4.29 -11.37 -19.53
CA ILE A 303 3.45 -12.25 -20.38
C ILE A 303 2.86 -13.39 -19.55
N ILE A 304 3.64 -13.97 -18.63
CA ILE A 304 3.14 -15.00 -17.71
C ILE A 304 2.03 -14.43 -16.82
N ASP A 305 2.22 -13.24 -16.23
CA ASP A 305 1.19 -12.56 -15.43
C ASP A 305 -0.09 -12.33 -16.23
N CYS A 306 0.04 -11.86 -17.48
CA CYS A 306 -1.10 -11.70 -18.38
C CYS A 306 -1.87 -13.03 -18.56
N PHE A 307 -1.18 -14.14 -18.81
CA PHE A 307 -1.80 -15.45 -18.95
C PHE A 307 -2.46 -15.94 -17.65
N LEU A 308 -1.82 -15.72 -16.49
CA LEU A 308 -2.39 -16.04 -15.19
C LEU A 308 -3.69 -15.27 -14.92
N LEU A 309 -3.75 -13.99 -15.30
CA LEU A 309 -4.96 -13.18 -15.19
C LEU A 309 -6.08 -13.68 -16.12
N PHE A 310 -5.76 -14.10 -17.36
CA PHE A 310 -6.75 -14.72 -18.24
C PHE A 310 -7.27 -16.06 -17.71
N ILE A 311 -6.39 -16.89 -17.10
CA ILE A 311 -6.83 -18.11 -16.42
C ILE A 311 -7.79 -17.77 -15.28
N MET A 312 -7.45 -16.78 -14.45
CA MET A 312 -8.31 -16.37 -13.33
C MET A 312 -9.67 -15.88 -13.82
N ALA A 313 -9.71 -15.11 -14.91
CA ALA A 313 -10.96 -14.59 -15.45
C ALA A 313 -11.86 -15.66 -16.10
N GLY A 314 -11.29 -16.77 -16.59
CA GLY A 314 -12.02 -17.80 -17.33
C GLY A 314 -12.29 -19.10 -16.55
N THR A 315 -11.78 -19.24 -15.33
CA THR A 315 -11.90 -20.48 -14.55
C THR A 315 -13.16 -20.49 -13.68
N ASN A 316 -13.82 -21.66 -13.61
CA ASN A 316 -14.89 -21.92 -12.63
C ASN A 316 -14.39 -22.68 -11.39
N ASN A 317 -13.06 -22.89 -11.28
CA ASN A 317 -12.46 -23.59 -10.16
C ASN A 317 -11.69 -22.60 -9.27
N ILE A 318 -12.14 -22.47 -8.02
CA ILE A 318 -11.57 -21.55 -7.03
C ILE A 318 -10.11 -21.85 -6.72
N TRP A 319 -9.69 -23.12 -6.68
CA TRP A 319 -8.30 -23.49 -6.40
C TRP A 319 -7.37 -23.04 -7.53
N VAL A 320 -7.84 -23.10 -8.77
CA VAL A 320 -7.09 -22.57 -9.92
C VAL A 320 -6.98 -21.06 -9.82
N ALA A 321 -8.07 -20.35 -9.46
CA ALA A 321 -8.05 -18.91 -9.27
C ALA A 321 -7.11 -18.47 -8.12
N TYR A 322 -7.14 -19.18 -6.99
CA TYR A 322 -6.25 -18.96 -5.86
C TYR A 322 -4.77 -19.19 -6.21
N CYS A 323 -4.43 -20.33 -6.82
CA CYS A 323 -3.06 -20.63 -7.23
C CYS A 323 -2.53 -19.60 -8.24
N SER A 324 -3.35 -19.23 -9.23
CA SER A 324 -2.98 -18.20 -10.21
C SER A 324 -2.74 -16.84 -9.58
N TYR A 325 -3.57 -16.44 -8.61
CA TYR A 325 -3.37 -15.19 -7.87
C TYR A 325 -2.08 -15.20 -7.05
N VAL A 326 -1.79 -16.29 -6.32
CA VAL A 326 -0.53 -16.43 -5.57
C VAL A 326 0.66 -16.30 -6.51
N LEU A 327 0.66 -17.00 -7.64
CA LEU A 327 1.73 -16.92 -8.63
C LEU A 327 1.88 -15.51 -9.21
N PHE A 328 0.78 -14.88 -9.61
CA PHE A 328 0.77 -13.51 -10.13
C PHE A 328 1.41 -12.54 -9.12
N ARG A 329 1.04 -12.62 -7.85
CA ARG A 329 1.59 -11.73 -6.79
C ARG A 329 3.07 -11.97 -6.53
N VAL A 330 3.51 -13.23 -6.56
CA VAL A 330 4.93 -13.58 -6.39
C VAL A 330 5.75 -13.09 -7.58
N ILE A 331 5.25 -13.25 -8.81
CA ILE A 331 5.90 -12.76 -10.02
C ILE A 331 5.97 -11.24 -10.02
N TYR A 332 4.87 -10.54 -9.71
CA TYR A 332 4.86 -9.08 -9.56
C TYR A 332 5.92 -8.61 -8.55
N THR A 333 6.00 -9.28 -7.39
CA THR A 333 7.01 -8.96 -6.36
C THR A 333 8.45 -9.23 -6.85
N PHE A 334 8.65 -10.27 -7.65
CA PHE A 334 9.92 -10.53 -8.30
C PHE A 334 10.27 -9.39 -9.27
N LEU A 335 9.35 -9.01 -10.16
CA LEU A 335 9.55 -7.96 -11.18
C LEU A 335 9.90 -6.60 -10.55
N ILE A 336 9.15 -6.21 -9.52
CA ILE A 336 9.36 -4.93 -8.83
C ILE A 336 10.67 -4.88 -8.03
N THR A 337 11.20 -6.04 -7.64
CA THR A 337 12.48 -6.14 -6.90
C THR A 337 13.69 -6.07 -7.84
N ILE A 338 13.55 -6.59 -9.06
CA ILE A 338 14.62 -6.55 -10.08
C ILE A 338 14.66 -5.22 -10.85
N ALA A 339 13.52 -4.53 -10.95
CA ALA A 339 13.41 -3.20 -11.52
C ALA A 339 14.16 -2.17 -10.64
N ARG A 340 15.26 -1.60 -11.14
CA ARG A 340 16.15 -0.68 -10.42
C ARG A 340 16.34 0.65 -11.12
#